data_AF-A0A935LMD3-F1
#
_entry.id   AF-A0A935LMD3-F1
#
_cell.length_a   1.000
_cell.length_b   1.000
_cell.length_c   1.000
_cell.angle_alpha   90.00
_cell.angle_beta   90.00
_cell.angle_gamma   90.00
#
_symmetry.space_group_name_H-M   'P 1'
#
loop_
_entity.id
_entity.type
_entity.pdbx_description
1 polymer ?
#
loop_
_entity_poly.entity_id
_entity_poly.type
_entity_poly.pdbx_seq_one_letter_code
_entity_poly.pdbx_strand_id
1 'polypeptide(L)'
;MSKQHRNTAKILVEKIMRTLLLLEGFTKQNLSFIFKGGTALMLHFNSTKRLSIDIDIILPNEIKDLESILDAIVKEQGFLRKELQHRSANSKIKKEHYKFFFTPLHKTNKDEEYV
;
A
#
# COMPACT_ATOMS: atom_id res chain seq x y z
N MET A 1 -23.10 3.16 -18.73
CA MET A 1 -21.87 3.43 -17.94
C MET A 1 -20.78 3.94 -18.89
N SER A 2 -20.25 5.15 -18.69
CA SER A 2 -19.28 5.75 -19.62
C SER A 2 -17.92 5.04 -19.61
N LYS A 3 -17.12 5.18 -20.68
CA LYS A 3 -15.77 4.58 -20.79
C LYS A 3 -14.84 4.98 -19.63
N GLN A 4 -14.98 6.22 -19.14
CA GLN A 4 -14.23 6.76 -18.02
C GLN A 4 -14.54 6.02 -16.70
N HIS A 5 -15.81 5.73 -16.41
CA HIS A 5 -16.21 5.00 -15.20
C HIS A 5 -15.62 3.57 -15.18
N ARG A 6 -15.50 2.92 -16.35
CA ARG A 6 -14.89 1.59 -16.47
C ARG A 6 -13.38 1.61 -16.21
N ASN A 7 -12.67 2.64 -16.67
CA ASN A 7 -11.24 2.78 -16.41
C ASN A 7 -10.95 3.10 -14.93
N THR A 8 -11.77 3.92 -14.28
CA THR A 8 -11.67 4.21 -12.85
C THR A 8 -11.88 2.95 -11.99
N ALA A 9 -12.83 2.08 -12.36
CA ALA A 9 -13.02 0.81 -11.66
C ALA A 9 -11.81 -0.13 -11.81
N LYS A 10 -11.22 -0.19 -13.01
CA LYS A 10 -10.04 -1.02 -13.28
C LYS A 10 -8.83 -0.59 -12.47
N ILE A 11 -8.55 0.70 -12.41
CA ILE A 11 -7.39 1.17 -11.64
C ILE A 11 -7.59 0.95 -10.13
N LEU A 12 -8.82 1.05 -9.65
CA LEU A 12 -9.13 0.75 -8.24
C LEU A 12 -8.82 -0.71 -7.90
N VAL A 13 -9.21 -1.65 -8.77
CA VAL A 13 -8.91 -3.08 -8.59
C VAL A 13 -7.39 -3.32 -8.61
N GLU A 14 -6.66 -2.69 -9.52
CA GLU A 14 -5.19 -2.78 -9.54
C GLU A 14 -4.56 -2.25 -8.26
N LYS A 15 -5.00 -1.09 -7.75
CA LYS A 15 -4.52 -0.57 -6.48
C LYS A 15 -4.76 -1.56 -5.35
N ILE A 16 -5.97 -2.12 -5.23
CA ILE A 16 -6.26 -3.15 -4.22
C ILE A 16 -5.31 -4.34 -4.33
N MET A 17 -5.08 -4.86 -5.55
CA MET A 17 -4.13 -5.97 -5.75
C MET A 17 -2.71 -5.58 -5.32
N ARG A 18 -2.24 -4.37 -5.66
CA ARG A 18 -0.93 -3.85 -5.25
C ARG A 18 -0.83 -3.67 -3.73
N THR A 19 -1.87 -3.18 -3.08
CA THR A 19 -1.97 -3.04 -1.62
C THR A 19 -1.87 -4.40 -0.92
N LEU A 20 -2.54 -5.44 -1.46
CA LEU A 20 -2.46 -6.80 -0.94
C LEU A 20 -1.10 -7.45 -1.19
N LEU A 21 -0.47 -7.19 -2.36
CA LEU A 21 0.92 -7.62 -2.63
C LEU A 21 1.92 -6.96 -1.68
N LEU A 22 1.72 -5.69 -1.34
CA LEU A 22 2.54 -4.99 -0.37
C LEU A 22 2.44 -5.65 1.03
N LEU A 23 1.22 -6.01 1.44
CA LEU A 23 0.97 -6.75 2.68
C LEU A 23 1.65 -8.15 2.68
N GLU A 24 1.60 -8.84 1.55
CA GLU A 24 2.32 -10.10 1.35
C GLU A 24 3.84 -9.91 1.47
N GLY A 25 4.39 -8.84 0.88
CA GLY A 25 5.80 -8.50 0.96
C GLY A 25 6.31 -8.33 2.39
N PHE A 26 5.56 -7.65 3.26
CA PHE A 26 5.90 -7.55 4.67
C PHE A 26 5.97 -8.92 5.36
N THR A 27 5.03 -9.80 5.02
CA THR A 27 4.98 -11.16 5.58
C THR A 27 6.18 -11.99 5.09
N LYS A 28 6.52 -11.91 3.79
CA LYS A 28 7.66 -12.62 3.19
C LYS A 28 9.01 -12.17 3.75
N GLN A 29 9.14 -10.89 4.08
CA GLN A 29 10.33 -10.35 4.74
C GLN A 29 10.39 -10.64 6.25
N ASN A 30 9.45 -11.44 6.78
CA ASN A 30 9.33 -11.77 8.20
C ASN A 30 9.24 -10.53 9.10
N LEU A 31 8.65 -9.44 8.59
CA LEU A 31 8.43 -8.25 9.39
C LEU A 31 7.30 -8.53 10.40
N SER A 32 7.57 -8.30 11.68
CA SER A 32 6.52 -8.36 12.71
C SER A 32 5.72 -7.07 12.71
N PHE A 33 4.47 -7.12 12.25
CA PHE A 33 3.57 -5.97 12.22
C PHE A 33 2.15 -6.34 12.64
N ILE A 34 1.40 -5.35 13.13
CA ILE A 34 -0.04 -5.46 13.37
C ILE A 34 -0.75 -4.75 12.23
N PHE A 35 -1.55 -5.47 11.47
CA PHE A 35 -2.38 -4.91 10.41
C PHE A 35 -3.66 -4.30 10.97
N LYS A 36 -3.97 -3.05 10.60
CA LYS A 36 -5.15 -2.32 11.08
C LYS A 36 -5.83 -1.55 9.96
N GLY A 37 -6.81 -0.72 10.34
CA GLY A 37 -7.41 0.27 9.45
C GLY A 37 -8.53 -0.29 8.56
N GLY A 38 -8.90 0.48 7.55
CA GLY A 38 -10.05 0.17 6.67
C GLY A 38 -9.87 -1.13 5.89
N THR A 39 -8.66 -1.36 5.38
CA THR A 39 -8.33 -2.58 4.60
C THR A 39 -8.35 -3.84 5.47
N ALA A 40 -7.93 -3.76 6.74
CA ALA A 40 -8.05 -4.88 7.67
C ALA A 40 -9.52 -5.26 7.95
N LEU A 41 -10.38 -4.25 8.15
CA LEU A 41 -11.82 -4.47 8.35
C LEU A 41 -12.49 -5.07 7.09
N MET A 42 -12.11 -4.60 5.90
CA MET A 42 -12.60 -5.13 4.62
C MET A 42 -12.34 -6.64 4.53
N LEU A 43 -11.11 -7.08 4.85
CA LEU A 43 -10.72 -8.49 4.81
C LEU A 43 -11.44 -9.31 5.89
N HIS A 44 -11.56 -8.77 7.11
CA HIS A 44 -12.22 -9.47 8.22
C HIS A 44 -13.72 -9.70 7.99
N PHE A 45 -14.42 -8.69 7.47
CA PHE A 45 -15.87 -8.76 7.24
C PHE A 45 -16.27 -9.25 5.85
N ASN A 46 -15.30 -9.62 5.01
CA ASN A 46 -15.50 -10.00 3.61
C ASN A 46 -16.44 -9.03 2.86
N SER A 47 -16.31 -7.72 3.14
CA SER A 47 -17.26 -6.70 2.70
C SER A 47 -16.60 -5.72 1.76
N THR A 48 -17.12 -5.62 0.54
CA THR A 48 -16.63 -4.68 -0.48
C THR A 48 -17.33 -3.31 -0.45
N LYS A 49 -18.15 -3.04 0.58
CA LYS A 49 -18.95 -1.80 0.69
C LYS A 49 -18.09 -0.53 0.73
N ARG A 50 -16.85 -0.62 1.21
CA ARG A 50 -15.82 0.41 1.05
C ARG A 50 -14.53 -0.26 0.62
N LEU A 51 -14.06 0.11 -0.56
CA LEU A 51 -12.76 -0.33 -1.07
C LEU A 51 -11.70 0.61 -0.50
N SER A 52 -10.77 0.06 0.28
CA SER A 52 -9.64 0.79 0.82
C SER A 52 -8.39 0.37 0.06
N ILE A 53 -7.57 1.36 -0.30
CA ILE A 53 -6.36 1.20 -1.11
C ILE A 53 -5.09 1.39 -0.27
N ASP A 54 -5.23 1.91 0.94
CA ASP A 54 -4.10 2.15 1.82
C ASP A 54 -3.97 0.96 2.80
N ILE A 55 -2.75 0.58 3.13
CA ILE A 55 -2.51 -0.27 4.29
C ILE A 55 -2.11 0.58 5.49
N ASP A 56 -2.64 0.20 6.65
CA ASP A 56 -2.18 0.72 7.92
C ASP A 56 -1.54 -0.41 8.71
N ILE A 57 -0.27 -0.24 9.06
CA ILE A 57 0.44 -1.18 9.93
C ILE A 57 0.98 -0.48 11.18
N ILE A 58 1.07 -1.21 12.28
CA ILE A 58 1.80 -0.80 13.48
C ILE A 58 3.00 -1.72 13.61
N LEU A 59 4.18 -1.14 13.76
CA LEU A 59 5.38 -1.87 14.14
C LEU A 59 5.49 -1.80 15.68
N PRO A 60 5.40 -2.93 16.39
CA PRO A 60 5.42 -2.94 17.85
C PRO A 60 6.79 -2.57 18.43
N ASN A 61 7.85 -2.79 17.65
CA ASN A 61 9.24 -2.50 18.01
C ASN A 61 9.86 -1.60 16.93
N GLU A 62 10.87 -0.81 17.32
CA GLU A 62 11.67 -0.08 16.34
C GLU A 62 12.54 -1.07 15.54
N ILE A 63 12.48 -0.95 14.21
CA ILE A 63 13.18 -1.83 13.28
C ILE A 63 14.37 -1.06 12.73
N LYS A 64 15.59 -1.49 13.11
CA LYS A 64 16.84 -0.79 12.72
C LYS A 64 16.99 -0.67 11.20
N ASP A 65 16.66 -1.73 10.47
CA ASP A 65 16.88 -1.83 9.02
C ASP A 65 15.57 -1.75 8.22
N LEU A 66 14.59 -0.96 8.71
CA LEU A 66 13.28 -0.85 8.06
C LEU A 66 13.42 -0.46 6.58
N GLU A 67 14.26 0.54 6.27
CA GLU A 67 14.48 0.99 4.90
C GLU A 67 14.96 -0.14 3.97
N SER A 68 15.89 -0.98 4.43
CA SER A 68 16.39 -2.12 3.66
C SER A 68 15.32 -3.20 3.45
N ILE A 69 14.47 -3.45 4.45
CA ILE A 69 13.32 -4.35 4.31
C ILE A 69 12.36 -3.80 3.26
N LEU A 70 12.05 -2.50 3.32
CA LEU A 70 11.17 -1.87 2.35
C LEU A 70 11.76 -1.89 0.93
N ASP A 71 13.08 -1.72 0.77
CA ASP A 71 13.76 -1.84 -0.52
C ASP A 71 13.69 -3.27 -1.10
N ALA A 72 13.83 -4.28 -0.24
CA ALA A 72 13.64 -5.67 -0.64
C ALA A 72 12.21 -5.91 -1.12
N ILE A 73 11.21 -5.38 -0.41
CA ILE A 73 9.79 -5.45 -0.80
C ILE A 73 9.56 -4.78 -2.14
N VAL A 74 10.12 -3.58 -2.37
CA VAL A 74 10.00 -2.87 -3.65
C VAL A 74 10.45 -3.77 -4.80
N LYS A 75 11.64 -4.38 -4.65
CA LYS A 75 12.23 -5.25 -5.67
C LYS A 75 11.43 -6.53 -5.89
N GLU A 76 11.04 -7.22 -4.81
CA GLU A 76 10.40 -8.54 -4.89
C GLU A 76 8.94 -8.48 -5.34
N GLN A 77 8.21 -7.44 -4.94
CA GLN A 77 6.79 -7.27 -5.26
C GLN A 77 6.55 -6.50 -6.57
N GLY A 78 7.64 -6.09 -7.25
CA GLY A 78 7.58 -5.42 -8.53
C GLY A 78 7.05 -3.98 -8.44
N PHE A 79 7.41 -3.26 -7.38
CA PHE A 79 7.24 -1.81 -7.33
C PHE A 79 8.43 -1.12 -8.01
N LEU A 80 8.19 0.09 -8.50
CA LEU A 80 9.21 0.92 -9.15
C LEU A 80 10.11 1.58 -8.11
N ARG A 81 9.49 2.14 -7.06
CA ARG A 81 10.15 2.83 -5.95
C ARG A 81 9.20 3.00 -4.77
N LYS A 82 9.80 3.31 -3.63
CA LYS A 82 9.10 3.85 -2.47
C LYS A 82 9.50 5.31 -2.24
N GLU A 83 8.58 6.13 -1.76
CA GLU A 83 8.87 7.50 -1.35
C GLU A 83 8.29 7.76 0.05
N LEU A 84 9.15 8.19 0.98
CA LEU A 84 8.72 8.70 2.27
C LEU A 84 8.05 10.07 2.09
N GLN A 85 6.84 10.20 2.59
CA GLN A 85 6.07 11.44 2.60
C GLN A 85 6.18 12.08 3.98
N HIS A 86 7.02 13.11 4.07
CA HIS A 86 7.12 13.91 5.29
C HIS A 86 5.81 14.67 5.52
N ARG A 87 5.13 14.35 6.62
CA ARG A 87 3.99 15.09 7.12
C ARG A 87 4.36 15.66 8.49
N SER A 88 4.05 16.93 8.73
CA SER A 88 4.21 17.53 10.05
C SER A 88 3.27 16.82 11.03
N ALA A 89 3.85 16.03 11.94
CA ALA A 89 3.10 15.32 12.96
C ALA A 89 3.12 16.12 14.26
N ASN A 90 1.97 16.68 14.67
CA ASN A 90 1.76 17.20 16.02
C ASN A 90 1.51 16.05 17.03
N SER A 91 2.28 14.96 16.95
CA SER A 91 2.06 13.72 17.69
C SER A 91 3.37 13.20 18.28
N LYS A 92 3.31 12.69 19.51
CA LYS A 92 4.44 12.02 20.18
C LYS A 92 4.75 10.62 19.60
N ILE A 93 3.96 10.13 18.66
CA ILE A 93 4.10 8.81 18.04
C ILE A 93 4.87 8.97 16.73
N LYS A 94 5.92 8.16 16.54
CA LYS A 94 6.63 8.06 15.24
C LYS A 94 5.65 7.53 14.19
N LYS A 95 5.40 8.35 13.17
CA LYS A 95 4.49 8.03 12.06
C LYS A 95 5.19 8.35 10.76
N GLU A 96 5.23 7.35 9.89
CA GLU A 96 5.83 7.46 8.57
C GLU A 96 4.77 7.07 7.53
N HIS A 97 4.74 7.80 6.42
CA HIS A 97 3.83 7.57 5.33
C HIS A 97 4.65 7.28 4.09
N TYR A 98 4.46 6.12 3.49
CA TYR A 98 5.17 5.74 2.27
C TYR A 98 4.19 5.69 1.10
N LYS A 99 4.67 6.05 -0.08
CA LYS A 99 4.02 5.74 -1.36
C LYS A 99 4.83 4.66 -2.07
N PHE A 100 4.17 3.63 -2.56
CA PHE A 100 4.79 2.58 -3.38
C PHE A 100 4.28 2.71 -4.82
N PHE A 101 5.18 3.09 -5.72
CA PHE A 101 4.85 3.38 -7.11
C PHE A 101 4.89 2.12 -7.96
N PHE A 102 3.97 2.01 -8.92
CA PHE A 102 3.88 0.90 -9.86
C PHE A 102 3.40 1.38 -11.23
N THR A 103 3.74 0.64 -12.28
CA THR A 103 3.19 0.85 -13.62
C THR A 103 1.81 0.18 -13.71
N PRO A 104 0.73 0.94 -13.98
CA PRO A 104 -0.60 0.36 -14.14
C PRO A 104 -0.68 -0.43 -15.44
N LEU A 105 -1.36 -1.58 -15.42
CA LEU A 105 -1.60 -2.41 -16.60
C LEU A 105 -2.64 -1.79 -17.53
N HIS A 106 -3.65 -1.14 -16.96
CA HIS A 106 -4.65 -0.42 -17.73
C HIS A 106 -4.22 1.03 -17.95
N LYS A 107 -4.43 1.55 -19.18
CA LYS A 107 -4.19 2.96 -19.51
C LYS A 107 -4.93 3.88 -18.53
N THR A 108 -4.15 4.57 -17.70
CA THR A 108 -4.61 5.74 -16.95
C THR A 108 -4.11 7.00 -17.66
N ASN A 109 -4.43 8.18 -17.13
CA ASN A 109 -3.87 9.45 -17.63
C ASN A 109 -2.44 9.70 -17.11
N LYS A 110 -1.86 8.76 -16.37
CA LYS A 110 -0.53 8.85 -15.75
C LYS A 110 0.30 7.63 -16.14
N ASP A 111 1.61 7.80 -16.26
CA ASP A 111 2.51 6.69 -16.54
C ASP A 111 2.74 5.80 -15.31
N GLU A 112 2.51 6.34 -14.12
CA GLU A 112 2.69 5.66 -12.84
C GLU A 112 1.51 5.92 -11.90
N GLU A 113 1.19 4.93 -11.09
CA GLU A 113 0.25 5.01 -9.99
C GLU A 113 0.94 4.56 -8.70
N TYR A 114 0.33 4.85 -7.56
CA TYR A 114 0.84 4.41 -6.26
C TYR A 114 -0.26 3.86 -5.37
N VAL A 115 0.18 3.02 -4.43
CA VAL A 115 -0.53 2.66 -3.20
C VAL A 115 0.20 3.19 -1.98
#